data_AF-A0A812Y8Y0-F1
#
_entry.id   AF-A0A812Y8Y0-F1
#
_cell.length_a   1.000
_cell.length_b   1.000
_cell.length_c   1.000
_cell.angle_alpha   90.00
_cell.angle_beta   90.00
_cell.angle_gamma   90.00
#
_symmetry.space_group_name_H-M   'P 1'
#
loop_
_entity.id
_entity.type
_entity.pdbx_description
1 polymer ?
#
loop_
_entity_poly.entity_id
_entity_poly.type
_entity_poly.pdbx_seq_one_letter_code
_entity_poly.pdbx_strand_id
1 'polypeptide(L)'
;LLKASEIYLLKLDIEGLEPAVLRSVASGHPAVKFVSFEYASNVWKEKLSQVIEDLFRAQYFCFLITSEELFPVSGPFWSNAFEIPMWSNFFCGRNGDPDLEVLVQLHAGAIGIWPRMPRTYLAGFAGGDQRFGGLLEAQHACTDLGGVCAGVTCERPASGVAGEEPGGCSTRLGIGGLKRSPSEEVTYLKSLAHANLYLRYRQEAKESSMPAG
;
A
#
# COMPACT_ATOMS: atom_id res chain seq x y z
N LEU A 1 -10.17 -14.58 -32.51
CA LEU A 1 -9.46 -15.19 -31.37
C LEU A 1 -9.89 -14.45 -30.12
N LEU A 2 -10.79 -15.03 -29.33
CA LEU A 2 -11.15 -14.48 -28.03
C LEU A 2 -9.89 -14.51 -27.16
N LYS A 3 -9.41 -13.34 -26.71
CA LYS A 3 -8.39 -13.27 -25.66
C LYS A 3 -8.92 -14.12 -24.51
N ALA A 4 -8.13 -15.10 -24.06
CA ALA A 4 -8.47 -15.83 -22.84
C ALA A 4 -8.74 -14.80 -21.74
N SER A 5 -9.91 -14.89 -21.12
CA SER A 5 -10.30 -13.97 -20.06
C SER A 5 -9.31 -14.07 -18.91
N GLU A 6 -8.56 -13.01 -18.69
CA GLU A 6 -7.67 -12.89 -17.54
C GLU A 6 -8.53 -12.92 -16.26
N ILE A 7 -8.14 -13.75 -15.30
CA ILE A 7 -8.76 -13.78 -13.99
C ILE A 7 -8.20 -12.59 -13.22
N TYR A 8 -9.06 -11.62 -12.89
CA TYR A 8 -8.63 -10.41 -12.18
C TYR A 8 -8.14 -10.73 -10.77
N LEU A 9 -8.91 -11.51 -10.01
CA LEU A 9 -8.56 -11.92 -8.64
C LEU A 9 -8.94 -13.39 -8.43
N LEU A 10 -7.99 -14.17 -7.94
CA LEU A 10 -8.17 -15.54 -7.49
C LEU A 10 -7.99 -15.60 -5.97
N LYS A 11 -9.06 -15.82 -5.20
CA LYS A 11 -8.94 -16.14 -3.77
C LYS A 11 -8.87 -17.66 -3.61
N LEU A 12 -7.88 -18.15 -2.88
CA LEU A 12 -7.73 -19.56 -2.51
C LEU A 12 -7.96 -19.72 -1.01
N ASP A 13 -8.83 -20.65 -0.69
CA ASP A 13 -9.30 -20.97 0.65
C ASP A 13 -9.64 -22.47 0.64
N ILE A 14 -8.59 -23.28 0.53
CA ILE A 14 -8.67 -24.71 0.20
C ILE A 14 -7.81 -25.58 1.13
N GLU A 15 -7.63 -25.12 2.36
CA GLU A 15 -7.20 -25.91 3.52
C GLU A 15 -5.89 -26.71 3.29
N GLY A 16 -4.88 -26.06 2.71
CA GLY A 16 -3.55 -26.64 2.49
C GLY A 16 -3.31 -27.19 1.08
N LEU A 17 -4.29 -27.11 0.18
CA LEU A 17 -4.13 -27.48 -1.24
C LEU A 17 -3.69 -26.31 -2.14
N GLU A 18 -3.51 -25.13 -1.58
CA GLU A 18 -3.09 -23.91 -2.28
C GLU A 18 -1.79 -24.09 -3.08
N PRO A 19 -0.73 -24.77 -2.60
CA PRO A 19 0.52 -24.91 -3.36
C PRO A 19 0.33 -25.51 -4.76
N ALA A 20 -0.58 -26.48 -4.92
CA ALA A 20 -0.84 -27.10 -6.21
C ALA A 20 -1.48 -26.13 -7.21
N VAL A 21 -2.41 -25.29 -6.73
CA VAL A 21 -3.06 -24.26 -7.55
C VAL A 21 -2.08 -23.13 -7.87
N LEU A 22 -1.30 -22.69 -6.88
CA LEU A 22 -0.32 -21.61 -7.03
C LEU A 22 0.79 -21.95 -8.01
N ARG A 23 1.23 -23.22 -8.09
CA ARG A 23 2.14 -23.66 -9.18
C ARG A 23 1.53 -23.51 -10.57
N SER A 24 0.24 -23.77 -10.72
CA SER A 24 -0.45 -23.57 -12.00
C SER A 24 -0.48 -22.09 -12.36
N VAL A 25 -0.77 -21.22 -11.39
CA VAL A 25 -0.66 -19.75 -11.54
C VAL A 25 0.75 -19.33 -11.96
N ALA A 26 1.79 -19.86 -11.29
CA ALA A 26 3.19 -19.57 -11.59
C ALA A 26 3.62 -20.01 -13.00
N SER A 27 3.00 -21.07 -13.55
CA SER A 27 3.19 -21.50 -14.94
C SER A 27 2.43 -20.67 -15.98
N GLY A 28 1.70 -19.63 -15.54
CA GLY A 28 1.00 -18.68 -16.39
C GLY A 28 -0.37 -19.14 -16.89
N HIS A 29 -0.91 -20.25 -16.38
CA HIS A 29 -2.17 -20.83 -16.84
C HIS A 29 -3.06 -21.25 -15.66
N PRO A 30 -4.23 -20.61 -15.45
CA PRO A 30 -4.75 -19.45 -16.18
C PRO A 30 -3.94 -18.17 -15.92
N ALA A 31 -4.10 -17.16 -16.79
CA ALA A 31 -3.56 -15.83 -16.52
C ALA A 31 -4.34 -15.19 -15.35
N VAL A 32 -3.68 -15.03 -14.21
CA VAL A 32 -4.26 -14.45 -12.99
C VAL A 32 -3.55 -13.12 -12.69
N LYS A 33 -4.27 -12.02 -12.59
CA LYS A 33 -3.65 -10.72 -12.27
C LYS A 33 -3.26 -10.64 -10.79
N PHE A 34 -4.21 -10.97 -9.91
CA PHE A 34 -4.01 -11.03 -8.46
C PHE A 34 -4.40 -12.38 -7.87
N VAL A 35 -3.63 -12.84 -6.89
CA VAL A 35 -3.97 -14.04 -6.12
C VAL A 35 -3.90 -13.72 -4.62
N SER A 36 -4.88 -14.20 -3.88
CA SER A 36 -4.88 -14.16 -2.42
C SER A 36 -5.07 -15.58 -1.89
N PHE A 37 -4.36 -15.95 -0.83
CA PHE A 37 -4.41 -17.29 -0.27
C PHE A 37 -4.16 -17.30 1.24
N GLU A 38 -4.69 -18.31 1.91
CA GLU A 38 -4.49 -18.51 3.35
C GLU A 38 -3.38 -19.53 3.62
N TYR A 39 -2.57 -19.27 4.64
CA TYR A 39 -1.44 -20.12 5.04
C TYR A 39 -1.46 -20.39 6.54
N ALA A 40 -1.13 -21.63 6.91
CA ALA A 40 -0.75 -22.02 8.26
C ALA A 40 0.23 -23.21 8.19
N SER A 41 1.39 -23.11 8.84
CA SER A 41 2.49 -24.09 8.73
C SER A 41 2.18 -25.47 9.29
N ASN A 42 1.17 -25.58 10.16
CA ASN A 42 0.67 -26.83 10.72
C ASN A 42 -0.42 -27.50 9.85
N VAL A 43 -0.92 -26.82 8.82
CA VAL A 43 -1.93 -27.35 7.88
C VAL A 43 -1.29 -27.68 6.54
N TRP A 44 -0.44 -26.78 6.04
CA TRP A 44 0.24 -26.97 4.77
C TRP A 44 1.28 -28.08 4.85
N LYS A 45 1.32 -28.92 3.80
CA LYS A 45 2.37 -29.96 3.64
C LYS A 45 3.68 -29.39 3.11
N GLU A 46 3.61 -28.27 2.40
CA GLU A 46 4.72 -27.60 1.76
C GLU A 46 5.07 -26.31 2.50
N LYS A 47 6.33 -25.91 2.46
CA LYS A 47 6.77 -24.67 3.11
C LYS A 47 6.30 -23.45 2.31
N LEU A 48 5.88 -22.40 3.03
CA LEU A 48 5.51 -21.13 2.41
C LEU A 48 6.66 -20.53 1.61
N SER A 49 7.90 -20.63 2.14
CA SER A 49 9.13 -20.17 1.47
C SER A 49 9.22 -20.64 0.02
N GLN A 50 8.95 -21.92 -0.24
CA GLN A 50 9.03 -22.49 -1.58
C GLN A 50 7.98 -21.86 -2.51
N VAL A 51 6.75 -21.72 -2.02
CA VAL A 51 5.64 -21.14 -2.79
C VAL A 51 5.89 -19.67 -3.12
N ILE A 52 6.38 -18.89 -2.15
CA ILE A 52 6.72 -17.47 -2.37
C ILE A 52 7.89 -17.32 -3.35
N GLU A 53 8.90 -18.19 -3.27
CA GLU A 53 10.03 -18.18 -4.22
C GLU A 53 9.56 -18.52 -5.65
N ASP A 54 8.69 -19.52 -5.80
CA ASP A 54 8.16 -19.92 -7.11
C ASP A 54 7.30 -18.83 -7.74
N LEU A 55 6.43 -18.18 -6.95
CA LEU A 55 5.66 -17.02 -7.38
C LEU A 55 6.57 -15.85 -7.76
N PHE A 56 7.63 -15.59 -6.98
CA PHE A 56 8.60 -14.55 -7.27
C PHE A 56 9.35 -14.79 -8.58
N ARG A 57 9.78 -16.03 -8.83
CA ARG A 57 10.36 -16.43 -10.13
C ARG A 57 9.38 -16.23 -11.29
N ALA A 58 8.09 -16.47 -11.06
CA ALA A 58 7.01 -16.23 -12.01
C ALA A 58 6.60 -14.75 -12.14
N GLN A 59 7.42 -13.81 -11.67
CA GLN A 59 7.16 -12.37 -11.69
C GLN A 59 5.95 -11.94 -10.86
N TYR A 60 5.58 -12.67 -9.81
CA TYR A 60 4.66 -12.16 -8.79
C TYR A 60 5.44 -11.54 -7.64
N PHE A 61 4.89 -10.49 -7.05
CA PHE A 61 5.39 -9.93 -5.80
C PHE A 61 4.30 -10.09 -4.74
N CYS A 62 4.68 -10.67 -3.62
CA CYS A 62 3.78 -11.13 -2.57
C CYS A 62 3.94 -10.32 -1.29
N PHE A 63 2.82 -10.24 -0.57
CA PHE A 63 2.65 -9.53 0.67
C PHE A 63 1.91 -10.40 1.69
N LEU A 64 2.29 -10.31 2.96
CA LEU A 64 1.48 -10.73 4.09
C LEU A 64 0.45 -9.63 4.38
N ILE A 65 -0.82 -9.99 4.42
CA ILE A 65 -1.91 -9.08 4.79
C ILE A 65 -2.03 -9.05 6.31
N THR A 66 -1.93 -7.87 6.90
CA THR A 66 -2.19 -7.62 8.32
C THR A 66 -3.40 -6.71 8.50
N SER A 67 -3.79 -6.44 9.74
CA SER A 67 -4.87 -5.49 10.04
C SER A 67 -4.54 -4.05 9.62
N GLU A 68 -3.27 -3.71 9.46
CA GLU A 68 -2.81 -2.34 9.23
C GLU A 68 -2.18 -2.15 7.86
N GLU A 69 -1.53 -3.18 7.30
CA GLU A 69 -0.70 -3.02 6.11
C GLU A 69 -0.44 -4.32 5.30
N LEU A 70 0.13 -4.15 4.12
CA LEU A 70 0.69 -5.20 3.27
C LEU A 70 2.21 -5.27 3.46
N PHE A 71 2.69 -6.28 4.20
CA PHE A 71 4.12 -6.48 4.43
C PHE A 71 4.76 -7.26 3.27
N PRO A 72 5.83 -6.75 2.62
CA PRO A 72 6.47 -7.48 1.52
C PRO A 72 7.12 -8.77 2.03
N VAL A 73 6.90 -9.88 1.33
CA VAL A 73 7.50 -11.19 1.68
C VAL A 73 8.28 -11.82 0.54
N SER A 74 8.32 -11.20 -0.65
CA SER A 74 9.06 -11.72 -1.80
C SER A 74 10.55 -11.34 -1.80
N GLY A 75 11.39 -12.20 -2.38
CA GLY A 75 12.79 -11.91 -2.66
C GLY A 75 13.58 -11.51 -1.40
N PRO A 76 14.24 -10.34 -1.37
CA PRO A 76 15.09 -9.94 -0.26
C PRO A 76 14.31 -9.65 1.04
N PHE A 77 12.99 -9.54 0.98
CA PHE A 77 12.14 -9.31 2.15
C PHE A 77 11.71 -10.61 2.84
N TRP A 78 12.00 -11.77 2.24
CA TRP A 78 11.66 -13.04 2.84
C TRP A 78 12.37 -13.23 4.19
N SER A 79 11.62 -13.77 5.16
CA SER A 79 12.13 -14.17 6.47
C SER A 79 11.46 -15.46 6.91
N ASN A 80 12.22 -16.35 7.56
CA ASN A 80 11.67 -17.57 8.17
C ASN A 80 10.63 -17.28 9.26
N ALA A 81 10.56 -16.04 9.75
CA ALA A 81 9.52 -15.60 10.68
C ALA A 81 8.10 -15.66 10.10
N PHE A 82 7.94 -15.73 8.77
CA PHE A 82 6.63 -15.85 8.12
C PHE A 82 6.10 -17.30 8.08
N GLU A 83 6.91 -18.28 8.49
CA GLU A 83 6.50 -19.70 8.58
C GLU A 83 5.69 -19.95 9.87
N ILE A 84 4.54 -19.29 9.98
CA ILE A 84 3.72 -19.25 11.20
C ILE A 84 2.63 -20.32 11.22
N PRO A 85 2.32 -20.92 12.40
CA PRO A 85 1.28 -21.94 12.55
C PRO A 85 -0.14 -21.35 12.66
N MET A 86 -0.29 -20.05 12.45
CA MET A 86 -1.55 -19.31 12.53
C MET A 86 -2.02 -18.95 11.14
N TRP A 87 -3.33 -19.11 10.91
CA TRP A 87 -3.99 -18.68 9.69
C TRP A 87 -3.68 -17.23 9.37
N SER A 88 -3.05 -17.04 8.22
CA SER A 88 -2.56 -15.76 7.75
C SER A 88 -2.87 -15.61 6.27
N ASN A 89 -3.25 -14.40 5.88
CA ASN A 89 -3.64 -14.10 4.51
C ASN A 89 -2.46 -13.52 3.75
N PHE A 90 -2.23 -14.00 2.54
CA PHE A 90 -1.24 -13.49 1.63
C PHE A 90 -1.93 -12.92 0.38
N PHE A 91 -1.30 -11.91 -0.21
CA PHE A 91 -1.73 -11.26 -1.45
C PHE A 91 -0.53 -11.14 -2.38
N CYS A 92 -0.70 -11.55 -3.64
CA CYS A 92 0.33 -11.42 -4.65
C CYS A 92 -0.26 -10.82 -5.93
N GLY A 93 0.53 -9.99 -6.61
CA GLY A 93 0.21 -9.48 -7.94
C GLY A 93 1.43 -9.54 -8.85
N ARG A 94 1.22 -9.38 -10.16
CA ARG A 94 2.33 -9.35 -11.12
C ARG A 94 3.21 -8.10 -10.92
N ASN A 95 4.51 -8.32 -10.91
CA ASN A 95 5.51 -7.27 -10.86
C ASN A 95 5.38 -6.38 -12.09
N GLY A 96 5.39 -5.06 -11.88
CA GLY A 96 5.18 -4.07 -12.93
C GLY A 96 3.72 -3.81 -13.32
N ASP A 97 2.75 -4.49 -12.70
CA ASP A 97 1.35 -4.15 -12.88
C ASP A 97 1.03 -2.81 -12.18
N PRO A 98 0.43 -1.82 -12.89
CA PRO A 98 0.14 -0.52 -12.32
C PRO A 98 -0.89 -0.57 -11.18
N ASP A 99 -1.83 -1.53 -11.23
CA ASP A 99 -2.85 -1.66 -10.18
C ASP A 99 -2.24 -2.23 -8.90
N LEU A 100 -1.21 -3.09 -9.02
CA LEU A 100 -0.44 -3.55 -7.86
C LEU A 100 0.28 -2.38 -7.18
N GLU A 101 0.91 -1.52 -7.99
CA GLU A 101 1.61 -0.34 -7.47
C GLU A 101 0.65 0.59 -6.72
N VAL A 102 -0.53 0.85 -7.27
CA VAL A 102 -1.57 1.64 -6.59
C VAL A 102 -2.04 0.95 -5.30
N LEU A 103 -2.29 -0.36 -5.30
CA LEU A 103 -2.72 -1.10 -4.11
C LEU A 103 -1.68 -1.07 -2.99
N VAL A 104 -0.40 -1.23 -3.32
CA VAL A 104 0.70 -1.14 -2.36
C VAL A 104 0.82 0.29 -1.83
N GLN A 105 0.73 1.29 -2.70
CA GLN A 105 0.77 2.69 -2.27
C GLN A 105 -0.43 3.06 -1.39
N LEU A 106 -1.62 2.51 -1.66
CA LEU A 106 -2.83 2.65 -0.82
C LEU A 106 -2.62 2.08 0.59
N HIS A 107 -2.15 0.83 0.67
CA HIS A 107 -1.94 0.15 1.96
C HIS A 107 -0.76 0.71 2.74
N ALA A 108 0.23 1.26 2.05
CA ALA A 108 1.42 1.76 2.71
C ALA A 108 1.35 3.26 3.04
N GLY A 109 0.23 3.93 2.73
CA GLY A 109 0.02 5.33 3.05
C GLY A 109 0.63 6.32 2.05
N ALA A 110 1.28 5.85 0.98
CA ALA A 110 1.89 6.68 -0.05
C ALA A 110 0.86 7.31 -1.00
N ILE A 111 -0.20 6.57 -1.31
CA ILE A 111 -1.51 7.09 -1.73
C ILE A 111 -2.42 6.92 -0.52
N GLY A 112 -2.25 7.77 0.50
CA GLY A 112 -2.83 7.51 1.81
C GLY A 112 -4.35 7.35 1.79
N ILE A 113 -4.86 6.37 2.54
CA ILE A 113 -6.10 6.60 3.27
C ILE A 113 -5.75 7.69 4.28
N TRP A 114 -5.95 8.94 3.88
CA TRP A 114 -5.73 10.11 4.74
C TRP A 114 -6.86 10.17 5.78
N PRO A 115 -6.65 9.74 7.04
CA PRO A 115 -7.74 9.65 7.99
C PRO A 115 -8.32 11.04 8.25
N ARG A 116 -9.61 11.17 7.95
CA ARG A 116 -10.32 12.45 8.05
C ARG A 116 -10.71 12.71 9.50
N MET A 117 -10.14 13.76 10.06
CA MET A 117 -10.41 14.24 11.41
C MET A 117 -11.23 15.53 11.32
N PRO A 118 -12.57 15.47 11.49
CA PRO A 118 -13.40 16.67 11.42
C PRO A 118 -13.20 17.55 12.65
N ARG A 119 -13.31 18.88 12.46
CA ARG A 119 -13.20 19.90 13.51
C ARG A 119 -11.85 19.87 14.22
N THR A 120 -10.79 19.63 13.44
CA THR A 120 -9.41 19.60 13.94
C THR A 120 -8.42 20.22 12.95
N TYR A 121 -7.31 20.71 13.50
CA TYR A 121 -6.19 21.25 12.74
C TYR A 121 -4.85 20.71 13.26
N LEU A 122 -3.83 20.76 12.40
CA LEU A 122 -2.43 20.56 12.76
C LEU A 122 -1.69 21.90 12.75
N ALA A 123 -0.87 22.14 13.76
CA ALA A 123 -0.11 23.38 13.87
C ALA A 123 1.20 23.35 13.06
N GLY A 124 1.59 24.52 12.56
CA GLY A 124 2.82 24.74 11.79
C GLY A 124 2.67 24.32 10.32
N PHE A 125 3.23 25.11 9.40
CA PHE A 125 3.23 24.81 7.97
C PHE A 125 4.45 23.97 7.60
N ALA A 126 4.24 22.84 6.91
CA ALA A 126 5.35 21.97 6.51
C ALA A 126 6.09 22.57 5.32
N GLY A 127 7.42 22.46 5.30
CA GLY A 127 8.26 23.05 4.25
C GLY A 127 8.27 24.58 4.20
N GLY A 128 7.65 25.26 5.16
CA GLY A 128 7.52 26.73 5.18
C GLY A 128 6.52 27.28 4.16
N ASP A 129 5.78 26.43 3.46
CA ASP A 129 4.81 26.85 2.45
C ASP A 129 3.44 27.12 3.09
N GLN A 130 2.95 28.35 2.92
CA GLN A 130 1.62 28.79 3.39
C GLN A 130 0.58 28.81 2.26
N ARG A 131 0.92 28.30 1.08
CA ARG A 131 -0.02 28.23 -0.04
C ARG A 131 -1.15 27.26 0.27
N PHE A 132 -2.35 27.69 -0.12
CA PHE A 132 -3.55 26.89 -0.03
C PHE A 132 -3.87 26.36 -1.43
N GLY A 133 -3.92 25.04 -1.55
CA GLY A 133 -4.26 24.33 -2.79
C GLY A 133 -5.47 23.41 -2.60
N GLY A 134 -5.76 22.60 -3.61
CA GLY A 134 -6.77 21.53 -3.48
C GLY A 134 -6.31 20.42 -2.53
N LEU A 135 -7.24 19.60 -2.02
CA LEU A 135 -6.91 18.50 -1.10
C LEU A 135 -5.86 17.56 -1.71
N LEU A 136 -6.07 17.10 -2.93
CA LEU A 136 -5.16 16.18 -3.61
C LEU A 136 -3.75 16.78 -3.81
N GLU A 137 -3.67 18.04 -4.20
CA GLU A 137 -2.41 18.75 -4.39
C GLU A 137 -1.64 18.89 -3.07
N ALA A 138 -2.33 19.28 -1.99
CA ALA A 138 -1.73 19.39 -0.67
C ALA A 138 -1.28 18.03 -0.13
N GLN A 139 -2.03 16.96 -0.42
CA GLN A 139 -1.65 15.59 -0.06
C GLN A 139 -0.36 15.15 -0.77
N HIS A 140 -0.26 15.38 -2.09
CA HIS A 140 0.96 15.10 -2.85
C HIS A 140 2.16 15.90 -2.32
N ALA A 141 1.99 17.22 -2.13
CA ALA A 141 3.05 18.07 -1.58
C ALA A 141 3.48 17.61 -0.18
N CYS A 142 2.52 17.22 0.66
CA CYS A 142 2.82 16.65 1.97
C CYS A 142 3.58 15.32 1.85
N THR A 143 3.24 14.46 0.89
CA THR A 143 3.97 13.22 0.56
C THR A 143 5.43 13.50 0.20
N ASP A 144 5.67 14.44 -0.70
CA ASP A 144 7.01 14.83 -1.17
C ASP A 144 7.90 15.38 -0.05
N LEU A 145 7.30 16.06 0.93
CA LEU A 145 8.01 16.57 2.12
C LEU A 145 8.48 15.46 3.09
N GLY A 146 8.19 14.18 2.81
CA GLY A 146 8.67 13.06 3.62
C GLY A 146 8.27 13.20 5.10
N GLY A 147 9.21 12.93 6.01
CA GLY A 147 8.96 13.01 7.47
C GLY A 147 8.73 14.43 8.03
N VAL A 148 8.89 15.47 7.21
CA VAL A 148 8.65 16.86 7.64
C VAL A 148 7.16 17.17 7.74
N CYS A 149 6.32 16.51 6.93
CA CYS A 149 4.87 16.74 6.94
C CYS A 149 4.14 15.62 7.70
N ALA A 150 3.33 15.99 8.69
CA ALA A 150 2.51 15.05 9.45
C ALA A 150 1.10 14.86 8.86
N GLY A 151 0.63 15.83 8.07
CA GLY A 151 -0.71 15.79 7.50
C GLY A 151 -1.07 17.08 6.75
N VAL A 152 -2.31 17.14 6.27
CA VAL A 152 -2.91 18.30 5.61
C VAL A 152 -4.06 18.82 6.46
N THR A 153 -4.20 20.14 6.59
CA THR A 153 -5.41 20.76 7.17
C THR A 153 -6.07 21.66 6.13
N CYS A 154 -7.38 21.48 5.98
CA CYS A 154 -8.20 22.23 5.04
C CYS A 154 -9.28 23.04 5.75
N GLU A 155 -9.65 24.16 5.12
CA GLU A 155 -10.78 24.97 5.54
C GLU A 155 -12.11 24.22 5.38
N ARG A 156 -13.13 24.63 6.13
CA ARG A 156 -14.49 24.12 5.97
C ARG A 156 -14.99 24.37 4.52
N PRO A 157 -15.74 23.43 3.91
CA PRO A 157 -16.37 23.68 2.61
C PRO A 157 -17.19 24.98 2.61
N ALA A 158 -17.14 25.75 1.53
CA ALA A 158 -17.85 27.03 1.42
C ALA A 158 -19.38 26.88 1.60
N SER A 159 -19.94 25.75 1.22
CA SER A 159 -21.35 25.38 1.38
C SER A 159 -21.72 24.98 2.82
N GLY A 160 -20.72 24.57 3.62
CA GLY A 160 -20.91 24.02 4.95
C GLY A 160 -21.54 22.62 5.01
N VAL A 161 -21.72 21.93 3.88
CA VAL A 161 -22.30 20.59 3.84
C VAL A 161 -21.26 19.54 4.24
N ALA A 162 -21.64 18.61 5.12
CA ALA A 162 -20.78 17.50 5.49
C ALA A 162 -20.66 16.49 4.34
N GLY A 163 -19.44 16.26 3.85
CA GLY A 163 -19.15 15.32 2.75
C GLY A 163 -18.75 15.97 1.43
N GLU A 164 -18.81 17.30 1.33
CA GLU A 164 -18.24 18.03 0.19
C GLU A 164 -16.72 18.20 0.31
N GLU A 165 -16.08 18.51 -0.84
CA GLU A 165 -14.66 18.84 -0.86
C GLU A 165 -14.39 20.05 0.06
N PRO A 166 -13.35 19.98 0.91
CA PRO A 166 -13.00 21.07 1.80
C PRO A 166 -12.51 22.29 1.00
N GLY A 167 -12.45 23.45 1.68
CA GLY A 167 -11.84 24.66 1.13
C GLY A 167 -10.33 24.53 0.96
N GLY A 168 -9.61 25.66 0.93
CA GLY A 168 -8.16 25.65 0.74
C GLY A 168 -7.43 24.74 1.74
N CYS A 169 -6.55 23.89 1.23
CA CYS A 169 -5.77 22.91 1.98
C CYS A 169 -4.30 23.29 2.06
N SER A 170 -3.66 23.03 3.20
CA SER A 170 -2.24 23.34 3.44
C SER A 170 -1.53 22.19 4.15
N THR A 171 -0.24 22.01 3.85
CA THR A 171 0.62 20.98 4.45
C THR A 171 1.03 21.41 5.87
N ARG A 172 1.01 20.46 6.81
CA ARG A 172 1.19 20.76 8.24
C ARG A 172 2.28 19.91 8.88
N LEU A 173 3.09 20.58 9.72
CA LEU A 173 4.14 19.93 10.52
C LEU A 173 3.54 19.04 11.60
N GLY A 174 2.38 19.41 12.16
CA GLY A 174 1.75 18.67 13.26
C GLY A 174 2.42 18.90 14.62
N ILE A 175 3.01 20.07 14.85
CA ILE A 175 3.70 20.38 16.12
C ILE A 175 2.68 20.36 17.28
N GLY A 176 2.95 19.51 18.27
CA GLY A 176 2.05 19.30 19.41
C GLY A 176 0.79 18.50 19.07
N GLY A 177 0.77 17.80 17.93
CA GLY A 177 -0.29 16.89 17.53
C GLY A 177 -1.55 17.56 17.01
N LEU A 178 -2.60 16.76 16.93
CA LEU A 178 -3.92 17.15 16.46
C LEU A 178 -4.63 18.04 17.50
N LYS A 179 -5.15 19.19 17.07
CA LYS A 179 -5.82 20.17 17.95
C LYS A 179 -7.26 20.40 17.52
N ARG A 180 -8.13 20.79 18.45
CA ARG A 180 -9.51 21.19 18.14
C ARG A 180 -9.50 22.47 17.30
N SER A 181 -10.27 22.46 16.22
CA SER A 181 -10.39 23.61 15.32
C SER A 181 -11.30 24.70 15.91
N PRO A 182 -10.91 25.97 15.85
CA PRO A 182 -11.79 27.11 16.15
C PRO A 182 -12.73 27.49 14.99
N SER A 183 -12.41 27.09 13.76
CA SER A 183 -13.09 27.47 12.51
C SER A 183 -13.66 26.28 11.73
N GLU A 184 -13.80 25.13 12.40
CA GLU A 184 -14.32 23.86 11.87
C GLU A 184 -13.50 23.26 10.71
N GLU A 185 -12.20 23.50 10.69
CA GLU A 185 -11.23 22.87 9.80
C GLU A 185 -11.27 21.34 9.89
N VAL A 186 -10.77 20.70 8.84
CA VAL A 186 -10.65 19.24 8.74
C VAL A 186 -9.20 18.88 8.51
N THR A 187 -8.71 17.89 9.25
CA THR A 187 -7.35 17.37 9.09
C THR A 187 -7.35 15.98 8.45
N TYR A 188 -6.31 15.73 7.67
CA TYR A 188 -6.01 14.50 6.95
C TYR A 188 -4.58 14.08 7.36
N LEU A 189 -4.39 12.93 8.02
CA LEU A 189 -3.06 12.50 8.53
C LEU A 189 -2.28 11.64 7.51
N LYS A 190 -0.94 11.74 7.50
CA LYS A 190 -0.07 11.13 6.47
C LYS A 190 0.35 9.66 6.70
N SER A 191 0.32 9.11 7.93
CA SER A 191 0.67 7.70 8.29
C SER A 191 1.90 7.08 7.58
N LEU A 192 3.09 7.17 8.19
CA LEU A 192 4.39 7.09 7.49
C LEU A 192 5.30 5.89 7.84
N ALA A 193 4.77 4.72 8.21
CA ALA A 193 5.66 3.67 8.73
C ALA A 193 6.41 2.82 7.67
N HIS A 194 5.79 2.35 6.56
CA HIS A 194 6.42 1.26 5.78
C HIS A 194 6.33 1.28 4.23
N ALA A 195 5.70 2.26 3.57
CA ALA A 195 5.67 2.36 2.08
C ALA A 195 7.02 2.38 1.37
N ASN A 196 8.07 2.79 2.08
CA ASN A 196 9.37 2.98 1.48
C ASN A 196 10.04 1.68 1.01
N LEU A 197 9.67 0.50 1.51
CA LEU A 197 10.41 -0.74 1.23
C LEU A 197 10.15 -1.32 -0.17
N TYR A 198 8.88 -1.42 -0.60
CA TYR A 198 8.56 -1.92 -1.95
C TYR A 198 9.05 -0.98 -3.06
N LEU A 199 8.89 0.33 -2.86
CA LEU A 199 9.37 1.35 -3.80
C LEU A 199 10.89 1.34 -3.89
N ARG A 200 11.60 1.19 -2.76
CA ARG A 200 13.05 1.04 -2.74
C ARG A 200 13.51 -0.21 -3.51
N TYR A 201 12.86 -1.36 -3.33
CA TYR A 201 13.18 -2.56 -4.11
C TYR A 201 13.02 -2.35 -5.62
N ARG A 202 11.94 -1.69 -6.07
CA ARG A 202 11.77 -1.39 -7.51
C ARG A 202 12.82 -0.42 -8.03
N GLN A 203 13.21 0.57 -7.22
CA GLN A 203 14.25 1.51 -7.59
C GLN A 203 15.60 0.80 -7.75
N GLU A 204 16.00 -0.01 -6.77
CA GLU A 204 17.22 -0.81 -6.81
C GLU A 204 17.21 -1.82 -7.99
N ALA A 205 16.07 -2.48 -8.27
CA ALA A 205 15.92 -3.39 -9.41
C ALA A 205 15.98 -2.69 -10.77
N LYS A 206 15.44 -1.46 -10.88
CA LYS A 206 15.58 -0.63 -12.09
C LYS A 206 17.02 -0.17 -12.30
N GLU A 207 17.70 0.25 -11.24
CA GLU A 207 19.10 0.66 -11.28
C GLU A 207 20.04 -0.51 -11.64
N SER A 208 19.71 -1.72 -11.19
CA SER A 208 20.44 -2.97 -11.51
C SER A 208 20.27 -3.47 -12.95
N SER A 209 19.27 -2.96 -13.69
CA SER A 209 18.94 -3.38 -15.05
C SER A 209 19.34 -2.38 -16.13
N MET A 210 19.96 -1.25 -15.75
CA MET A 210 20.58 -0.34 -16.71
C MET A 210 21.99 -0.85 -17.08
N PRO A 211 22.32 -0.99 -18.38
CA PRO A 211 23.68 -1.33 -18.76
C PRO A 211 24.64 -0.23 -18.31
N ALA A 212 25.78 -0.62 -17.73
CA ALA A 212 26.86 0.29 -17.42
C ALA A 212 27.30 0.98 -18.72
N GLY A 213 27.04 2.30 -18.79
CA GLY A 213 27.50 3.16 -19.88
C GLY A 213 29.01 3.37 -19.84
#